data_AF-A0A1I3QRK4-F1
#
_entry.id   AF-A0A1I3QRK4-F1
#
_cell.length_a   1.000
_cell.length_b   1.000
_cell.length_c   1.000
_cell.angle_alpha   90.00
_cell.angle_beta   90.00
_cell.angle_gamma   90.00
#
_symmetry.space_group_name_H-M   'P 1'
#
loop_
_entity.id
_entity.type
_entity.pdbx_description
1 polymer ?
#
loop_
_entity_poly.entity_id
_entity_poly.type
_entity_poly.pdbx_seq_one_letter_code
_entity_poly.pdbx_strand_id
1 'polypeptide(L)'
;MLKRFYFRATLMAALMSASLGCGGGQATQTAPQSTVTLKDMVTQRGENPQSIGSGSMLFQDAFVEYEKANPEKAAAIKPEFEAMLAADNNPEQARKLAKSLAPKL
;
A
#
# COMPACT_ATOMS: atom_id res chain seq x y z
N MET A 1 39.87 -25.77 -31.38
CA MET A 1 38.89 -26.86 -31.16
C MET A 1 37.65 -26.24 -30.50
N LEU A 2 36.56 -26.06 -31.26
CA LEU A 2 35.28 -26.82 -31.13
C LEU A 2 34.63 -26.62 -29.74
N LYS A 3 33.38 -26.18 -29.54
CA LYS A 3 32.18 -26.18 -30.39
C LYS A 3 31.16 -25.19 -29.81
N ARG A 4 30.41 -24.58 -30.74
CA ARG A 4 29.16 -23.85 -30.55
C ARG A 4 28.15 -24.71 -29.76
N PHE A 5 27.48 -24.14 -28.76
CA PHE A 5 26.20 -24.64 -28.26
C PHE A 5 25.12 -23.58 -28.50
N TYR A 6 24.46 -23.73 -29.64
CA TYR A 6 23.16 -23.14 -29.92
C TYR A 6 22.13 -23.88 -29.07
N PHE A 7 21.48 -23.21 -28.13
CA PHE A 7 20.24 -23.71 -27.55
C PHE A 7 19.07 -22.92 -28.13
N ARG A 8 18.57 -23.45 -29.25
CA ARG A 8 17.26 -23.13 -29.82
C ARG A 8 16.20 -23.63 -28.85
N ALA A 9 15.59 -22.74 -28.08
CA ALA A 9 14.32 -23.02 -27.42
C ALA A 9 13.20 -22.47 -28.33
N THR A 10 12.69 -23.37 -29.16
CA THR A 10 11.51 -23.15 -30.00
C THR A 10 10.26 -23.43 -29.16
N LEU A 11 9.27 -22.54 -29.28
CA LEU A 11 7.83 -22.83 -29.31
C LEU A 11 7.11 -23.26 -28.02
N MET A 12 6.26 -22.37 -27.50
CA MET A 12 4.89 -22.65 -27.01
C MET A 12 4.16 -21.29 -26.95
N ALA A 13 3.32 -20.93 -27.92
CA ALA A 13 1.91 -21.32 -28.08
C ALA A 13 0.95 -20.64 -27.09
N ALA A 14 -0.17 -20.15 -27.64
CA ALA A 14 -1.38 -19.65 -26.98
C ALA A 14 -1.48 -18.14 -26.65
N LEU A 15 -1.49 -17.29 -27.69
CA LEU A 15 -2.30 -16.07 -27.67
C LEU A 15 -3.75 -16.45 -28.02
N MET A 16 -4.49 -16.89 -27.00
CA MET A 16 -5.94 -17.02 -27.04
C MET A 16 -6.55 -15.76 -26.44
N SER A 17 -7.22 -15.00 -27.31
CA SER A 17 -8.49 -14.30 -27.09
C SER A 17 -8.81 -13.78 -25.69
N ALA A 18 -8.79 -12.45 -25.53
CA ALA A 18 -9.82 -11.75 -24.76
C ALA A 18 -9.89 -10.26 -25.14
N SER A 19 -11.09 -9.84 -25.57
CA SER A 19 -11.63 -8.48 -25.49
C SER A 19 -10.98 -7.37 -26.34
N LEU A 20 -11.24 -7.42 -27.66
CA LEU A 20 -11.73 -6.22 -28.38
C LEU A 20 -13.16 -5.93 -27.87
N GLY A 21 -13.24 -5.31 -26.70
CA GLY A 21 -14.46 -4.70 -26.17
C GLY A 21 -14.42 -3.22 -26.44
N CYS A 22 -15.14 -2.79 -27.47
CA CYS A 22 -15.55 -1.41 -27.67
C CYS A 22 -16.45 -1.01 -26.50
N GLY A 23 -16.04 -0.04 -25.69
CA GLY A 23 -16.83 0.44 -24.56
C GLY A 23 -16.09 1.55 -23.84
N GLY A 24 -16.67 2.75 -23.84
CA GLY A 24 -16.08 3.95 -23.28
C GLY A 24 -15.53 3.77 -21.87
N GLY A 25 -14.40 4.41 -21.63
CA GLY A 25 -13.73 4.34 -20.35
C GLY A 25 -12.43 5.09 -20.48
N GLN A 26 -12.54 6.42 -20.36
CA GLN A 26 -11.44 7.30 -20.04
C GLN A 26 -10.47 6.54 -19.11
N ALA A 27 -9.23 6.37 -19.56
CA ALA A 27 -8.16 5.98 -18.65
C ALA A 27 -7.98 7.15 -17.67
N THR A 28 -8.89 7.26 -16.70
CA THR A 28 -8.55 7.79 -15.39
C THR A 28 -7.49 6.85 -14.89
N GLN A 29 -6.25 7.28 -15.11
CA GLN A 29 -5.11 6.95 -14.28
C GLN A 29 -5.56 7.28 -12.85
N THR A 30 -6.25 6.32 -12.22
CA THR A 30 -6.69 6.42 -10.83
C THR A 30 -5.40 6.55 -10.07
N ALA A 31 -5.08 7.75 -9.61
CA ALA A 31 -4.04 7.95 -8.62
C ALA A 31 -4.26 6.86 -7.55
N PRO A 32 -3.23 6.10 -7.15
CA PRO A 32 -3.41 4.90 -6.35
C PRO A 32 -4.23 5.25 -5.11
N GLN A 33 -5.50 4.82 -5.08
CA GLN A 33 -6.44 5.14 -4.01
C GLN A 33 -5.89 4.71 -2.64
N SER A 34 -4.96 3.74 -2.64
CA SER A 34 -4.26 3.21 -1.48
C SER A 34 -3.33 4.20 -0.75
N THR A 35 -2.81 5.23 -1.43
CA THR A 35 -1.97 6.25 -0.74
C THR A 35 -2.80 7.32 -0.04
N VAL A 36 -4.00 7.59 -0.56
CA VAL A 36 -4.93 8.55 0.04
C VAL A 36 -5.58 7.93 1.29
N THR A 37 -5.93 6.63 1.26
CA THR A 37 -6.57 5.94 2.38
C THR A 37 -5.74 5.88 3.67
N LEU A 38 -4.45 5.50 3.62
CA LEU A 38 -3.65 5.39 4.85
C LEU A 38 -3.41 6.76 5.49
N LYS A 39 -3.09 7.76 4.69
CA LYS A 39 -2.87 9.13 5.17
C LYS A 39 -4.13 9.72 5.77
N ASP A 40 -5.29 9.54 5.14
CA ASP A 40 -6.57 9.99 5.68
C ASP A 40 -6.93 9.28 6.98
N MET A 41 -6.70 7.96 7.07
CA MET A 41 -6.94 7.19 8.30
C MET A 41 -6.05 7.67 9.46
N VAL A 42 -4.76 7.90 9.20
CA VAL A 42 -3.82 8.41 10.20
C VAL A 42 -4.13 9.86 10.56
N THR A 43 -4.55 10.69 9.61
CA THR A 43 -4.94 12.08 9.87
C THR A 43 -6.20 12.13 10.73
N GLN A 44 -7.23 11.38 10.37
CA GLN A 44 -8.45 11.25 11.18
C GLN A 44 -8.15 10.73 12.57
N ARG A 45 -7.16 9.84 12.73
CA ARG A 45 -6.70 9.39 14.06
C ARG A 45 -6.06 10.51 14.89
N GLY A 46 -5.31 11.40 14.25
CA GLY A 46 -4.71 12.58 14.88
C GLY A 46 -5.74 13.66 15.26
N GLU A 47 -6.85 13.72 14.54
CA GLU A 47 -7.97 14.63 14.82
C GLU A 47 -8.95 14.07 15.84
N ASN A 48 -9.24 12.77 15.76
CA ASN A 48 -10.24 12.07 16.56
C ASN A 48 -9.60 10.87 17.31
N PRO A 49 -9.04 11.11 18.50
CA PRO A 49 -8.30 10.11 19.27
C PRO A 49 -9.25 9.20 20.05
N GLN A 50 -10.00 8.35 19.36
CA GLN A 50 -10.77 7.26 19.99
C GLN A 50 -9.88 6.01 20.15
N SER A 51 -10.34 4.86 20.63
CA SER A 51 -9.57 3.61 20.49
C SER A 51 -9.73 3.06 19.06
N ILE A 52 -8.65 2.56 18.48
CA ILE A 52 -8.62 1.82 17.20
C ILE A 52 -9.43 0.53 17.35
N GLY A 53 -9.25 -0.20 18.46
CA GLY A 53 -9.92 -1.47 18.71
C GLY A 53 -9.86 -2.41 17.50
N SER A 54 -11.03 -2.83 17.00
CA SER A 54 -11.18 -3.70 15.83
C SER A 54 -10.69 -3.08 14.50
N GLY A 55 -10.48 -1.76 14.45
CA GLY A 55 -9.99 -1.05 13.26
C GLY A 55 -8.51 -1.30 12.95
N SER A 56 -7.77 -1.98 13.84
CA SER A 56 -6.32 -2.18 13.72
C SER A 56 -5.94 -2.98 12.46
N MET A 57 -6.81 -3.91 12.05
CA MET A 57 -6.66 -4.65 10.79
C MET A 57 -6.76 -3.73 9.57
N LEU A 58 -7.70 -2.79 9.55
CA LEU A 58 -7.85 -1.85 8.42
C LEU A 58 -6.61 -0.98 8.25
N PHE A 59 -6.00 -0.54 9.36
CA PHE A 59 -4.75 0.20 9.32
C PHE A 59 -3.62 -0.67 8.75
N GLN A 60 -3.50 -1.93 9.19
CA GLN A 60 -2.47 -2.83 8.69
C GLN A 60 -2.64 -3.13 7.19
N ASP A 61 -3.85 -3.38 6.71
CA ASP A 61 -4.12 -3.56 5.28
C ASP A 61 -3.74 -2.32 4.47
N ALA A 62 -4.13 -1.13 4.93
CA ALA A 62 -3.75 0.13 4.30
C ALA A 62 -2.22 0.36 4.31
N PHE A 63 -1.53 -0.07 5.36
CA PHE A 63 -0.07 -0.02 5.45
C PHE A 63 0.59 -0.98 4.47
N VAL A 64 0.07 -2.20 4.31
CA VAL A 64 0.57 -3.17 3.32
C VAL A 64 0.39 -2.64 1.91
N GLU A 65 -0.72 -1.98 1.60
CA GLU A 65 -0.90 -1.34 0.29
C GLU A 65 0.05 -0.14 0.10
N TYR A 66 0.26 0.67 1.14
CA TYR A 66 1.24 1.75 1.10
C TYR A 66 2.67 1.23 0.90
N GLU A 67 3.04 0.11 1.54
CA GLU A 67 4.34 -0.55 1.39
C GLU A 67 4.56 -1.06 -0.04
N LYS A 68 3.52 -1.58 -0.70
CA LYS A 68 3.59 -1.98 -2.12
C LYS A 68 3.84 -0.79 -3.05
N ALA A 69 3.25 0.37 -2.74
CA ALA A 69 3.40 1.58 -3.55
C ALA A 69 4.67 2.37 -3.22
N ASN A 70 5.13 2.36 -1.96
CA ASN A 70 6.23 3.17 -1.44
C ASN A 70 7.08 2.37 -0.42
N PRO A 71 7.81 1.32 -0.84
CA PRO A 71 8.48 0.40 0.08
C PRO A 71 9.54 1.07 0.97
N GLU A 72 10.32 2.02 0.42
CA GLU A 72 11.35 2.74 1.18
C GLU A 72 10.76 3.67 2.24
N LYS A 73 9.69 4.39 1.88
CA LYS A 73 8.99 5.26 2.84
C LYS A 73 8.31 4.44 3.92
N ALA A 74 7.61 3.36 3.53
CA ALA A 74 6.95 2.44 4.44
C ALA A 74 7.93 1.86 5.46
N ALA A 75 9.10 1.37 5.03
CA ALA A 75 10.12 0.88 5.94
C ALA A 75 10.58 1.93 6.97
N ALA A 76 10.71 3.20 6.56
CA ALA A 76 11.10 4.29 7.45
C ALA A 76 10.02 4.64 8.48
N ILE A 77 8.74 4.55 8.11
CA ILE A 77 7.61 4.95 8.97
C ILE A 77 6.98 3.78 9.74
N LYS A 78 7.29 2.53 9.37
CA LYS A 78 6.81 1.30 10.00
C LYS A 78 6.91 1.30 11.53
N PRO A 79 8.05 1.64 12.15
CA PRO A 79 8.14 1.64 13.62
C PRO A 79 7.19 2.67 14.26
N GLU A 80 7.01 3.85 13.66
CA GLU A 80 6.07 4.86 14.16
C GLU A 80 4.61 4.43 13.97
N PHE A 81 4.31 3.75 12.86
CA PHE A 81 3.00 3.19 12.58
C PHE A 81 2.65 2.05 13.54
N GLU A 82 3.56 1.10 13.78
CA GLU A 82 3.36 0.03 14.77
C GLU A 82 3.23 0.60 16.19
N ALA A 83 4.02 1.62 16.54
CA ALA A 83 3.89 2.31 17.83
C ALA A 83 2.52 2.99 17.97
N MET A 84 1.97 3.56 16.89
CA MET A 84 0.63 4.15 16.89
C MET A 84 -0.44 3.08 17.13
N LEU A 85 -0.32 1.91 16.50
CA LEU A 85 -1.24 0.79 16.72
C LEU A 85 -1.13 0.22 18.14
N ALA A 86 0.09 0.08 18.67
CA ALA A 86 0.32 -0.38 20.03
C ALA A 86 -0.21 0.59 21.10
N ALA A 87 -0.29 1.89 20.77
CA ALA A 87 -0.85 2.93 21.62
C ALA A 87 -2.39 2.96 21.63
N ASP A 88 -3.09 1.91 21.19
CA ASP A 88 -4.55 1.83 21.15
C ASP A 88 -5.23 2.15 22.50
N ASN A 89 -4.63 1.68 23.60
CA ASN A 89 -5.11 1.91 24.97
C ASN A 89 -4.71 3.29 25.53
N ASN A 90 -3.96 4.09 24.75
CA ASN A 90 -3.53 5.44 25.10
C ASN A 90 -3.85 6.41 23.96
N PRO A 91 -5.10 6.92 23.89
CA PRO A 91 -5.57 7.75 22.78
C PRO A 91 -4.74 9.02 22.58
N GLU A 92 -4.21 9.63 23.65
CA GLU A 92 -3.35 10.81 23.53
C GLU A 92 -1.99 10.49 22.89
N GLN A 93 -1.40 9.34 23.23
CA GLN A 93 -0.16 8.88 22.63
C GLN A 93 -0.38 8.47 21.16
N ALA A 94 -1.45 7.74 20.87
CA ALA A 94 -1.84 7.41 19.50
C ALA A 94 -2.06 8.68 18.66
N ARG A 95 -2.66 9.73 19.22
CA ARG A 95 -2.84 11.03 18.57
C ARG A 95 -1.52 11.70 18.22
N LYS A 96 -0.57 11.75 19.16
CA LYS A 96 0.74 12.36 18.96
C LYS A 96 1.52 11.64 17.86
N LEU A 97 1.51 10.30 17.90
CA LEU A 97 2.15 9.47 16.88
C LEU A 97 1.49 9.65 15.52
N ALA A 98 0.15 9.65 15.45
CA ALA A 98 -0.58 9.90 14.22
C ALA A 98 -0.29 11.28 13.60
N LYS A 99 -0.22 12.34 14.41
CA LYS A 99 0.16 13.68 13.93
C LYS A 99 1.61 13.78 13.44
N SER A 100 2.52 12.99 14.03
CA SER A 100 3.92 12.86 13.56
C SER A 100 4.01 12.06 12.25
N LEU A 101 3.15 11.05 12.11
CA LEU A 101 3.15 10.11 11.00
C LEU A 101 2.46 10.66 9.73
N ALA A 102 1.35 11.39 9.88
CA ALA A 102 0.59 11.96 8.77
C ALA A 102 1.40 12.78 7.74
N PRO A 103 2.36 13.66 8.12
CA PRO A 103 3.18 14.37 7.14
C PRO A 103 4.25 13.52 6.46
N LYS A 104 4.55 12.32 6.99
CA LYS A 104 5.55 11.39 6.44
C LYS A 104 4.95 10.41 5.41
N LEU A 105 3.62 10.29 5.41
CA LEU A 105 2.80 9.52 4.48
C LEU A 105 2.53 10.29 3.18
#